data_AF-A0A9D9E2B3-F1
#
_entry.id   AF-A0A9D9E2B3-F1
#
_cell.length_a   1.000
_cell.length_b   1.000
_cell.length_c   1.000
_cell.angle_alpha   90.00
_cell.angle_beta   90.00
_cell.angle_gamma   90.00
#
_symmetry.space_group_name_H-M   'P 1'
#
loop_
_entity.id
_entity.type
_entity.pdbx_description
1 polymer ?
#
loop_
_entity_poly.entity_id
_entity_poly.type
_entity_poly.pdbx_seq_one_letter_code
_entity_poly.pdbx_strand_id
1 'polypeptide(L)'
;RNDVAEFYIQLFDSALACYVGEAPGVCIYAESCGHASVMEHNGDVYCCDHFVFPEFKLGNIRNKTFVEMMLSDKQMKFGADKRNTLPKQCRECRFLRLCNGECPKNRIAVTEDGEPGLNYLCSGLRMFYEHAEPYLEFMAGELANERPPANVMEFAKNFKP
;
A
#
# COMPACT_ATOMS: atom_id res chain seq x y z
N ARG A 1 26.70 -2.36 -1.02
CA ARG A 1 25.85 -2.16 -2.21
C ARG A 1 26.01 -3.38 -3.14
N ASN A 2 25.56 -4.57 -2.70
CA ASN A 2 25.66 -5.84 -3.48
C ASN A 2 24.40 -6.74 -3.33
N ASP A 3 23.31 -6.20 -2.79
CA ASP A 3 22.20 -6.96 -2.22
C ASP A 3 20.94 -7.02 -3.11
N VAL A 4 20.78 -6.11 -4.07
CA VAL A 4 19.64 -6.15 -5.01
C VAL A 4 19.75 -7.38 -5.91
N ALA A 5 18.64 -8.11 -6.05
CA ALA A 5 18.50 -9.41 -6.70
C ALA A 5 19.07 -10.63 -5.94
N GLU A 6 19.69 -10.43 -4.78
CA GLU A 6 19.97 -11.52 -3.83
C GLU A 6 18.97 -11.55 -2.68
N PHE A 7 18.55 -10.37 -2.22
CA PHE A 7 17.56 -10.20 -1.15
C PHE A 7 16.34 -9.43 -1.67
N TYR A 8 15.16 -9.92 -1.31
CA TYR A 8 13.88 -9.35 -1.69
C TYR A 8 13.17 -8.88 -0.43
N ILE A 9 13.01 -7.56 -0.31
CA ILE A 9 12.39 -6.92 0.85
C ILE A 9 11.05 -6.39 0.39
N GLN A 10 9.97 -7.00 0.90
CA GLN A 10 8.59 -6.74 0.47
C GLN A 10 8.24 -5.26 0.32
N LEU A 11 8.68 -4.41 1.26
CA LEU A 11 8.39 -2.96 1.22
C LEU A 11 9.13 -2.24 0.08
N PHE A 12 10.38 -2.64 -0.20
CA PHE A 12 11.17 -2.04 -1.28
C PHE A 12 10.68 -2.52 -2.64
N ASP A 13 10.36 -3.81 -2.77
CA ASP A 13 9.79 -4.37 -3.99
C ASP A 13 8.42 -3.75 -4.29
N SER A 14 7.60 -3.53 -3.25
CA SER A 14 6.31 -2.86 -3.40
C SER A 14 6.47 -1.38 -3.78
N ALA A 15 7.50 -0.70 -3.27
CA ALA A 15 7.80 0.68 -3.67
C ALA A 15 8.16 0.75 -5.16
N LEU A 16 9.00 -0.18 -5.65
CA LEU A 16 9.33 -0.27 -7.07
C LEU A 16 8.09 -0.61 -7.92
N ALA A 17 7.30 -1.59 -7.51
CA ALA A 17 6.05 -1.95 -8.20
C ALA A 17 5.12 -0.74 -8.35
N CYS A 18 4.83 -0.03 -7.25
CA CYS A 18 4.02 1.19 -7.29
C CYS A 18 4.66 2.27 -8.20
N TYR A 19 5.98 2.41 -8.19
CA TYR A 19 6.70 3.40 -8.98
C TYR A 19 6.55 3.15 -10.49
N VAL A 20 6.57 1.88 -10.91
CA VAL A 20 6.37 1.49 -12.32
C VAL A 20 4.91 1.30 -12.71
N GLY A 21 3.96 1.57 -11.80
CA GLY A 21 2.52 1.44 -12.06
C GLY A 21 1.98 0.01 -11.94
N GLU A 22 2.77 -0.92 -11.42
CA GLU A 22 2.36 -2.29 -11.13
C GLU A 22 1.68 -2.39 -9.76
N ALA A 23 0.88 -3.44 -9.58
CA ALA A 23 0.23 -3.71 -8.29
C ALA A 23 1.29 -4.10 -7.23
N PRO A 24 1.29 -3.48 -6.04
CA PRO A 24 2.24 -3.84 -4.99
C PRO A 24 1.95 -5.22 -4.42
N GLY A 25 3.00 -5.90 -3.95
CA GLY A 25 2.89 -7.22 -3.32
C GLY A 25 2.20 -7.22 -1.94
N VAL A 26 1.93 -6.04 -1.37
CA VAL A 26 1.26 -5.88 -0.07
C VAL A 26 0.10 -4.87 -0.17
N CYS A 27 -1.04 -5.22 0.44
CA CYS A 27 -2.29 -4.46 0.32
C CYS A 27 -2.20 -3.03 0.88
N ILE A 28 -1.26 -2.77 1.78
CA ILE A 28 -1.12 -1.46 2.43
C ILE A 28 -0.71 -0.37 1.44
N TYR A 29 0.00 -0.71 0.35
CA TYR A 29 0.42 0.25 -0.67
C TYR A 29 -0.50 0.30 -1.89
N ALA A 30 -1.48 -0.59 -2.01
CA ALA A 30 -2.46 -0.54 -3.10
C ALA A 30 -3.38 0.70 -3.00
N GLU A 31 -3.96 1.16 -4.10
CA GLU A 31 -4.88 2.31 -4.08
C GLU A 31 -6.17 2.03 -3.28
N SER A 32 -6.68 0.81 -3.36
CA SER A 32 -7.86 0.32 -2.62
C SER A 32 -7.49 -0.88 -1.75
N CYS A 33 -8.36 -1.23 -0.79
CA CYS A 33 -8.25 -2.47 -0.01
C CYS A 33 -9.48 -3.36 -0.18
N GLY A 34 -9.70 -4.32 0.73
CA GLY A 34 -10.90 -5.16 0.72
C GLY A 34 -10.83 -6.39 -0.18
N HIS A 35 -9.65 -6.77 -0.67
CA HIS A 35 -9.46 -8.04 -1.38
C HIS A 35 -8.98 -9.19 -0.47
N ALA A 36 -8.54 -8.87 0.75
CA ALA A 36 -8.00 -9.81 1.74
C ALA A 36 -8.90 -9.90 2.98
N SER A 37 -10.09 -10.46 2.82
CA SER A 37 -10.99 -10.72 3.95
C SER A 37 -10.44 -11.80 4.88
N VAL A 38 -10.83 -11.75 6.15
CA VAL A 38 -10.50 -12.79 7.15
C VAL A 38 -11.74 -13.57 7.54
N MET A 39 -11.58 -14.86 7.80
CA MET A 39 -12.62 -15.73 8.35
C MET A 39 -12.20 -16.23 9.73
N GLU A 40 -13.05 -15.98 10.72
CA GLU A 40 -12.88 -16.47 12.08
C GLU A 40 -13.30 -17.94 12.23
N HIS A 41 -12.85 -18.57 13.30
CA HIS A 41 -13.10 -20.00 13.56
C HIS A 41 -14.59 -20.39 13.62
N ASN A 42 -15.48 -19.44 13.92
CA ASN A 42 -16.93 -19.64 13.96
C ASN A 42 -17.60 -19.50 12.57
N GLY A 43 -16.82 -19.23 11.52
CA GLY A 43 -17.27 -19.03 10.15
C GLY A 43 -17.65 -17.59 9.82
N ASP A 44 -17.51 -16.64 10.75
CA ASP A 44 -17.74 -15.22 10.47
C ASP A 44 -16.66 -14.66 9.56
N VAL A 45 -17.06 -13.89 8.56
CA VAL A 45 -16.16 -13.26 7.60
C VAL A 45 -16.17 -11.75 7.78
N TYR A 46 -15.00 -11.14 7.82
CA TYR A 46 -14.79 -9.70 8.01
C TYR A 46 -14.00 -9.09 6.86
N CYS A 47 -14.12 -7.78 6.68
CA CYS A 47 -13.51 -7.05 5.57
C CYS A 47 -11.99 -7.23 5.44
N CYS A 48 -11.28 -7.34 6.56
CA CYS A 48 -9.81 -7.42 6.69
C CYS A 48 -9.44 -7.88 8.11
N ASP A 49 -8.29 -8.53 8.27
CA ASP A 49 -7.69 -8.95 9.54
C ASP A 49 -7.40 -7.81 10.53
N HIS A 50 -7.20 -6.58 10.04
CA HIS A 50 -7.07 -5.39 10.90
C HIS A 50 -8.42 -4.82 11.40
N PHE A 51 -9.54 -5.31 10.84
CA PHE A 51 -10.89 -4.80 11.04
C PHE A 51 -11.86 -5.93 11.45
N VAL A 52 -11.50 -6.70 12.47
CA VAL A 52 -12.35 -7.77 13.03
C VAL A 52 -13.27 -7.20 14.12
N PHE A 53 -14.14 -6.27 13.72
CA PHE A 53 -15.18 -5.68 14.58
C PHE A 53 -16.57 -5.87 13.95
N PRO A 54 -17.66 -5.86 14.74
CA PRO A 54 -19.02 -6.08 14.22
C PRO A 54 -19.39 -5.20 13.02
N GLU A 55 -18.91 -3.95 13.00
CA GLU A 55 -19.16 -2.96 11.95
C GLU A 55 -18.57 -3.39 10.61
N PHE A 56 -17.55 -4.25 10.60
CA PHE A 56 -16.84 -4.75 9.41
C PHE A 56 -17.14 -6.22 9.11
N LYS A 57 -18.08 -6.86 9.83
CA LYS A 57 -18.55 -8.21 9.52
C LYS A 57 -19.36 -8.23 8.22
N LEU A 58 -18.97 -9.08 7.27
CA LEU A 58 -19.67 -9.29 6.00
C LEU A 58 -20.79 -10.33 6.12
N GLY A 59 -20.58 -11.35 6.95
CA GLY A 59 -21.55 -12.42 7.16
C GLY A 59 -20.94 -13.64 7.84
N ASN A 60 -21.55 -14.80 7.62
CA ASN A 60 -21.05 -16.09 8.05
C ASN A 60 -21.11 -17.07 6.87
N ILE A 61 -20.02 -17.81 6.65
CA ILE A 61 -19.84 -18.72 5.51
C ILE A 61 -20.87 -19.84 5.45
N ARG A 62 -21.52 -20.17 6.58
CA ARG A 62 -22.59 -21.17 6.65
C ARG A 62 -23.91 -20.69 6.04
N ASN A 63 -24.09 -19.37 5.92
CA ASN A 63 -25.37 -18.76 5.53
C ASN A 63 -25.27 -17.92 4.25
N LYS A 64 -24.06 -17.54 3.82
CA LYS A 64 -23.79 -16.76 2.60
C LYS A 64 -22.57 -17.32 1.88
N THR A 65 -22.58 -17.27 0.55
CA THR A 65 -21.40 -17.62 -0.22
C THR A 65 -20.31 -16.57 -0.04
N PHE A 66 -19.05 -16.98 -0.22
CA PHE A 66 -17.92 -16.06 -0.13
C PHE A 66 -17.98 -14.97 -1.20
N VAL A 67 -18.41 -15.32 -2.42
CA VAL A 67 -18.55 -14.37 -3.54
C VAL A 67 -19.58 -13.28 -3.21
N GLU A 68 -20.76 -13.65 -2.69
CA GLU A 68 -21.77 -12.67 -2.26
C GLU A 68 -21.25 -11.72 -1.18
N MET A 69 -20.42 -12.21 -0.25
CA MET A 69 -19.83 -11.38 0.79
C MET A 69 -18.77 -10.42 0.21
N MET A 70 -17.89 -10.92 -0.66
CA MET A 70 -16.79 -10.13 -1.24
C MET A 70 -17.26 -9.11 -2.27
N LEU A 71 -18.35 -9.39 -2.99
CA LEU A 71 -18.95 -8.47 -3.97
C LEU A 71 -20.06 -7.59 -3.37
N SER A 72 -20.25 -7.63 -2.05
CA SER A 72 -21.25 -6.79 -1.39
C SER A 72 -20.88 -5.30 -1.43
N ASP A 73 -21.89 -4.43 -1.47
CA ASP A 73 -21.69 -2.97 -1.41
C ASP A 73 -20.86 -2.55 -0.19
N LYS A 74 -21.01 -3.27 0.92
CA LYS A 74 -20.23 -3.05 2.15
C LYS A 74 -18.74 -3.27 1.92
N GLN A 75 -18.36 -4.37 1.26
CA GLN A 75 -16.96 -4.69 0.99
C GLN A 75 -16.37 -3.75 -0.07
N MET A 76 -17.12 -3.46 -1.13
CA MET A 76 -16.70 -2.52 -2.18
C MET A 76 -16.51 -1.11 -1.61
N LYS A 77 -17.41 -0.65 -0.74
CA LYS A 77 -17.28 0.62 -0.02
C LYS A 77 -16.07 0.63 0.89
N PHE A 78 -15.88 -0.41 1.72
CA PHE A 78 -14.70 -0.51 2.59
C PHE A 78 -13.39 -0.40 1.79
N GLY A 79 -13.31 -1.10 0.66
CA GLY A 79 -12.14 -1.05 -0.22
C GLY A 79 -11.89 0.32 -0.83
N ALA A 80 -12.95 0.97 -1.34
CA ALA A 80 -12.87 2.28 -1.97
C ALA A 80 -12.60 3.42 -0.97
N ASP A 81 -13.07 3.29 0.27
CA ASP A 81 -12.88 4.27 1.33
C ASP A 81 -11.39 4.50 1.63
N LYS A 82 -10.51 3.51 1.42
CA LYS A 82 -9.05 3.69 1.54
C LYS A 82 -8.54 4.88 0.72
N ARG A 83 -9.02 5.03 -0.51
CA ARG A 83 -8.69 6.17 -1.37
C ARG A 83 -9.58 7.38 -1.07
N ASN A 84 -10.89 7.15 -0.99
CA ASN A 84 -11.87 8.23 -1.00
C ASN A 84 -11.86 9.05 0.31
N THR A 85 -11.35 8.50 1.40
CA THR A 85 -11.24 9.17 2.70
C THR A 85 -9.86 9.77 2.98
N LEU A 86 -8.93 9.73 2.02
CA LEU A 86 -7.62 10.36 2.18
C LEU A 86 -7.76 11.86 2.45
N PRO A 87 -7.03 12.45 3.41
CA PRO A 87 -7.07 13.88 3.65
C PRO A 87 -6.44 14.65 2.48
N LYS A 88 -6.68 15.97 2.43
CA LYS A 88 -6.18 16.87 1.39
C LYS A 88 -4.67 16.79 1.25
N GLN A 89 -3.95 16.80 2.37
CA GLN A 89 -2.48 16.66 2.40
C GLN A 89 -2.00 15.40 1.65
N CYS A 90 -2.71 14.27 1.77
CA CYS A 90 -2.37 13.06 1.03
C CYS A 90 -2.70 13.19 -0.46
N ARG A 91 -3.87 13.76 -0.80
CA ARG A 91 -4.32 13.93 -2.20
C ARG A 91 -3.39 14.83 -3.01
N GLU A 92 -2.76 15.81 -2.36
CA GLU A 92 -1.82 16.76 -2.96
C GLU A 92 -0.35 16.31 -2.85
N CYS A 93 -0.07 15.21 -2.15
CA CYS A 93 1.29 14.71 -1.95
C CYS A 93 1.85 14.08 -3.23
N ARG A 94 3.08 14.46 -3.61
CA ARG A 94 3.78 13.89 -4.77
C ARG A 94 4.01 12.38 -4.69
N PHE A 95 4.09 11.83 -3.47
CA PHE A 95 4.29 10.41 -3.21
C PHE A 95 3.01 9.60 -3.03
N LEU A 96 1.83 10.21 -3.26
CA LEU A 96 0.55 9.52 -3.08
C LEU A 96 0.50 8.18 -3.82
N ARG A 97 1.04 8.13 -5.04
CA ARG A 97 1.04 6.92 -5.88
C ARG A 97 1.88 5.77 -5.29
N LEU A 98 2.88 6.08 -4.47
CA LEU A 98 3.75 5.09 -3.83
C LEU A 98 3.16 4.58 -2.51
N CYS A 99 2.55 5.48 -1.72
CA CYS A 99 2.06 5.10 -0.39
C CYS A 99 0.56 4.80 -0.33
N ASN A 100 -0.25 5.43 -1.18
CA ASN A 100 -1.72 5.41 -1.17
C ASN A 100 -2.35 5.65 0.23
N GLY A 101 -1.68 6.48 1.04
CA GLY A 101 -2.02 6.76 2.43
C GLY A 101 -1.89 5.57 3.39
N GLU A 102 -1.25 4.48 2.97
CA GLU A 102 -1.01 3.26 3.73
C GLU A 102 -2.32 2.63 4.28
N CYS A 103 -2.23 1.63 5.16
CA CYS A 103 -3.36 1.01 5.82
C CYS A 103 -4.24 2.03 6.57
N PRO A 104 -5.58 2.01 6.35
CA PRO A 104 -6.51 2.86 7.12
C PRO A 104 -6.42 2.65 8.65
N LYS A 105 -6.00 1.47 9.13
CA LYS A 105 -5.82 1.17 10.56
C LYS A 105 -4.78 2.09 11.23
N ASN A 106 -3.80 2.56 10.48
CA ASN A 106 -2.69 3.37 10.97
C ASN A 106 -2.92 4.89 10.76
N ARG A 107 -4.11 5.28 10.26
CA ARG A 107 -4.48 6.67 9.97
C ARG A 107 -5.04 7.40 11.20
N ILE A 108 -4.24 7.41 12.26
CA ILE A 108 -4.61 7.93 13.59
C ILE A 108 -4.05 9.33 13.87
N ALA A 109 -3.28 9.90 12.95
CA ALA A 109 -2.74 11.24 13.08
C ALA A 109 -3.62 12.29 12.37
N VAL A 110 -3.30 13.55 12.62
CA VAL A 110 -3.90 14.71 11.95
C VAL A 110 -2.89 15.32 10.97
N THR A 111 -3.38 15.93 9.91
CA THR A 111 -2.58 16.72 8.96
C THR A 111 -2.08 18.03 9.58
N GLU A 112 -1.19 18.70 8.87
CA GLU A 112 -0.66 20.02 9.26
C GLU A 112 -1.77 21.08 9.40
N ASP A 113 -2.83 20.97 8.60
CA ASP A 113 -4.03 21.82 8.64
C ASP A 113 -5.17 21.27 9.54
N GLY A 114 -4.93 20.15 10.23
CA GLY A 114 -5.84 19.60 11.24
C GLY A 114 -6.91 18.63 10.73
N GLU A 115 -6.89 18.23 9.46
CA GLU A 115 -7.74 17.14 8.95
C GLU A 115 -7.33 15.79 9.59
N PRO A 116 -8.28 14.98 10.07
CA PRO A 116 -7.98 13.64 10.57
C PRO A 116 -7.68 12.68 9.41
N GLY A 117 -7.13 11.51 9.74
CA GLY A 117 -6.94 10.42 8.77
C GLY A 117 -5.56 10.41 8.11
N LEU A 118 -4.58 11.10 8.70
CA LEU A 118 -3.19 11.00 8.28
C LEU A 118 -2.56 9.74 8.87
N ASN A 119 -1.77 9.02 8.06
CA ASN A 119 -0.95 7.92 8.55
C ASN A 119 0.05 8.41 9.61
N TYR A 120 0.16 7.70 10.73
CA TYR A 120 1.05 8.06 11.84
C TYR A 120 2.52 8.20 11.41
N LEU A 121 2.97 7.42 10.42
CA LEU A 121 4.32 7.43 9.88
C LEU A 121 4.47 8.26 8.60
N CYS A 122 3.53 9.18 8.31
CA CYS A 122 3.55 9.95 7.06
C CYS A 122 4.89 10.69 6.83
N SER A 123 5.44 11.32 7.86
CA SER A 123 6.75 12.01 7.77
C SER A 123 7.89 11.04 7.45
N GLY A 124 7.93 9.87 8.10
CA GLY A 124 8.93 8.83 7.83
C GLY A 124 8.80 8.24 6.43
N LEU A 125 7.58 8.00 5.94
CA LEU A 125 7.33 7.55 4.58
C LEU A 125 7.79 8.59 3.56
N ARG A 126 7.53 9.88 3.79
CA ARG A 126 8.05 10.95 2.93
C ARG A 126 9.57 10.95 2.87
N MET A 127 10.24 10.91 4.02
CA MET A 127 11.70 10.86 4.08
C MET A 127 12.26 9.64 3.33
N PHE A 128 11.63 8.47 3.49
CA PHE A 128 12.01 7.26 2.77
C PHE A 128 11.88 7.44 1.25
N TYR A 129 10.74 7.92 0.76
CA TYR A 129 10.54 8.08 -0.69
C TYR A 129 11.41 9.18 -1.29
N GLU A 130 11.66 10.28 -0.57
CA GLU A 130 12.63 11.31 -0.98
C GLU A 130 14.03 10.73 -1.15
N HIS A 131 14.45 9.82 -0.26
CA HIS A 131 15.74 9.14 -0.37
C HIS A 131 15.76 8.08 -1.47
N ALA A 132 14.69 7.32 -1.62
CA ALA A 132 14.62 6.17 -2.53
C ALA A 132 14.37 6.57 -3.99
N GLU A 133 13.74 7.72 -4.24
CA GLU A 133 13.26 8.15 -5.56
C GLU A 133 14.33 8.05 -6.67
N PRO A 134 15.59 8.53 -6.51
CA PRO A 134 16.60 8.39 -7.56
C PRO A 134 16.94 6.93 -7.90
N TYR A 135 16.87 6.04 -6.92
CA TYR A 135 17.14 4.62 -7.13
C TYR A 135 15.94 3.92 -7.80
N LEU A 136 14.72 4.27 -7.39
CA LEU A 136 13.50 3.76 -8.02
C LEU A 136 13.38 4.23 -9.46
N GLU A 137 13.72 5.50 -9.75
CA GLU A 137 13.76 6.05 -11.10
C GLU A 137 14.76 5.30 -11.98
N PHE A 138 15.97 5.04 -11.47
CA PHE A 138 16.97 4.24 -12.19
C PHE A 138 16.47 2.82 -12.46
N MET A 139 15.96 2.13 -11.44
CA MET A 139 15.43 0.77 -11.59
C MET A 139 14.25 0.72 -12.57
N ALA A 140 13.36 1.70 -12.54
CA ALA A 140 12.24 1.83 -13.47
C ALA A 140 12.75 2.02 -14.91
N GLY A 141 13.80 2.82 -15.11
CA GLY A 141 14.48 2.96 -16.39
C GLY A 141 15.07 1.64 -16.89
N GLU A 142 15.68 0.84 -16.01
CA GLU A 142 16.16 -0.50 -16.38
C GLU A 142 15.02 -1.42 -16.81
N LEU A 143 13.93 -1.48 -16.04
CA LEU A 143 12.74 -2.28 -16.38
C LEU A 143 12.12 -1.88 -17.73
N ALA A 144 11.98 -0.58 -17.97
CA ALA A 144 11.43 -0.06 -19.23
C ALA A 144 12.28 -0.42 -20.46
N ASN A 145 13.56 -0.76 -20.25
CA ASN A 145 14.48 -1.19 -21.30
C ASN A 145 14.78 -2.70 -21.25
N GLU A 146 13.99 -3.48 -20.53
CA GLU A 146 14.17 -4.94 -20.36
C GLU A 146 15.56 -5.31 -19.80
N ARG A 147 16.14 -4.43 -18.97
CA ARG A 147 17.42 -4.65 -18.29
C ARG A 147 17.23 -4.96 -16.80
N PRO A 148 18.21 -5.62 -16.15
CA PRO A 148 18.11 -5.95 -14.74
C PRO A 148 18.08 -4.70 -13.83
N PRO A 149 17.07 -4.54 -12.95
CA PRO A 149 17.07 -3.49 -11.93
C PRO A 149 18.28 -3.52 -11.00
N ALA A 150 18.92 -4.69 -10.86
CA ALA A 150 20.15 -4.89 -10.09
C ALA A 150 21.33 -4.00 -10.55
N ASN A 151 21.28 -3.46 -11.78
CA ASN A 151 22.26 -2.48 -12.24
C ASN A 151 22.27 -1.19 -11.38
N VAL A 152 21.23 -0.97 -10.59
CA VAL A 152 21.18 0.10 -9.59
C VAL A 152 22.34 0.02 -8.61
N MET A 153 22.94 -1.15 -8.37
CA MET A 153 24.09 -1.27 -7.47
C MET A 153 25.32 -0.51 -7.98
N GLU A 154 25.53 -0.48 -9.30
CA GLU A 154 26.60 0.31 -9.93
C GLU A 154 26.27 1.81 -9.95
N PHE A 155 25.02 2.16 -10.28
CA PHE A 155 24.54 3.53 -10.17
C PHE A 155 24.76 4.08 -8.76
N ALA A 156 24.35 3.31 -7.77
CA ALA A 156 24.39 3.66 -6.37
C ALA A 156 25.85 3.93 -5.92
N LYS A 157 26.84 3.14 -6.33
CA LYS A 157 28.27 3.38 -5.98
C LYS A 157 28.76 4.78 -6.38
N ASN A 158 28.27 5.32 -7.49
CA ASN A 158 28.72 6.60 -8.05
C ASN A 158 27.79 7.77 -7.71
N PHE A 159 26.55 7.48 -7.32
CA PHE A 159 25.56 8.48 -6.95
C PHE A 159 25.84 9.07 -5.56
N LYS A 160 26.00 10.40 -5.52
CA LYS A 160 26.08 11.19 -4.28
C LYS A 160 24.78 12.01 -4.18
N PRO A 161 23.91 11.71 -3.20
CA PRO A 161 22.64 12.41 -3.01
C PRO A 161 22.84 13.86 -2.59
#